data_AF-A7TCQ8-F1
#
_entry.id   AF-A7TCQ8-F1
#
_cell.length_a   1.000
_cell.length_b   1.000
_cell.length_c   1.000
_cell.angle_alpha   90.00
_cell.angle_beta   90.00
_cell.angle_gamma   90.00
#
_symmetry.space_group_name_H-M   'P 1'
#
loop_
_entity.id
_entity.type
_entity.pdbx_description
1 polymer ?
#
loop_
_entity_poly.entity_id
_entity_poly.type
_entity_poly.pdbx_seq_one_letter_code
_entity_poly.pdbx_strand_id
1 'polypeptide(L)' 'EDKYRKSINIDDVTVTLEILDTASRGQNSCKLRDQFVREGDGFIVVYSTADRSTFANLHRYRDMMKLSRDTN' A
#
# COMPACT_ATOMS: atom_id res chain seq x y z
N GLU A 1 -6.31 -5.89 -10.64
CA GLU A 1 -5.41 -5.80 -9.48
C GLU A 1 -4.41 -6.89 -9.72
N ASP A 2 -3.18 -6.50 -10.03
CA ASP A 2 -2.12 -7.47 -10.28
C ASP A 2 -1.44 -7.74 -8.95
N LYS A 3 -1.69 -8.95 -8.45
CA LYS A 3 -1.04 -9.47 -7.23
C LYS A 3 0.26 -10.14 -7.64
N TYR A 4 1.36 -9.63 -7.13
CA TYR A 4 2.68 -10.22 -7.32
C TYR A 4 3.05 -10.99 -6.07
N ARG A 5 3.30 -12.29 -6.21
CA ARG A 5 3.67 -13.15 -5.08
C ARG A 5 5.10 -13.65 -5.25
N LYS A 6 5.92 -13.50 -4.21
CA LYS A 6 7.31 -13.97 -4.21
C LYS A 6 7.66 -14.57 -2.85
N SER A 7 8.18 -15.79 -2.86
CA SER A 7 8.80 -16.38 -1.67
C SER A 7 10.22 -15.87 -1.53
N ILE A 8 10.57 -15.38 -0.36
CA ILE A 8 11.87 -14.83 -0.02
C ILE A 8 12.35 -15.44 1.31
N ASN A 9 13.66 -15.61 1.45
CA ASN A 9 14.26 -16.05 2.71
C ASN A 9 14.80 -14.81 3.42
N ILE A 10 14.30 -14.55 4.63
CA ILE A 10 14.70 -13.44 5.50
C ILE A 10 15.01 -14.07 6.86
N ASP A 11 16.22 -13.85 7.38
CA ASP A 11 16.65 -14.34 8.70
C ASP A 11 16.43 -15.86 8.90
N ASP A 12 16.77 -16.65 7.88
CA ASP A 12 16.56 -18.11 7.81
C ASP A 12 15.08 -18.57 7.85
N VAL A 13 14.13 -17.65 7.71
CA VAL A 13 12.70 -17.94 7.59
C VAL A 13 12.23 -17.70 6.17
N THR A 14 11.59 -18.71 5.57
CA THR A 14 10.93 -18.55 4.27
C THR A 14 9.59 -17.85 4.45
N VAL A 15 9.50 -16.62 3.96
CA VAL A 15 8.29 -15.80 3.99
C VAL A 15 7.75 -15.66 2.57
N THR A 16 6.43 -15.71 2.42
CA THR A 16 5.80 -15.37 1.15
C THR A 16 5.31 -13.93 1.19
N LEU A 17 5.88 -13.07 0.35
CA LEU A 17 5.44 -11.71 0.16
C LEU A 17 4.36 -11.64 -0.94
N GLU A 18 3.21 -11.05 -0.62
CA GLU A 18 2.17 -10.68 -1.60
C GLU A 18 2.16 -9.15 -1.74
N ILE A 19 2.50 -8.66 -2.93
CA ILE A 19 2.51 -7.24 -3.28
C ILE A 19 1.31 -6.95 -4.16
N LEU A 20 0.47 -6.01 -3.73
CA LEU A 20 -0.67 -5.53 -4.50
C LEU A 20 -0.31 -4.23 -5.22
N ASP A 21 -0.35 -4.23 -6.56
CA ASP A 21 -0.22 -2.99 -7.31
C ASP A 21 -1.57 -2.24 -7.37
N THR A 22 -1.56 -1.01 -6.82
CA THR A 22 -2.73 -0.12 -6.75
C THR A 22 -2.66 1.04 -7.75
N ALA A 23 -1.54 1.21 -8.47
CA ALA A 23 -1.32 2.35 -9.38
C ALA A 23 -2.01 2.17 -10.75
N SER A 24 -2.33 0.93 -11.14
CA SER A 24 -2.92 0.61 -12.45
C SER A 24 -4.42 0.93 -12.57
N ARG A 25 -5.11 1.33 -11.48
CA ARG A 25 -6.54 1.72 -11.55
C ARG A 25 -6.73 3.16 -11.12
N GLY A 26 -6.78 4.06 -12.11
CA GLY A 26 -7.03 5.48 -11.92
C GLY A 26 -8.22 5.75 -11.01
N GLN A 27 -7.98 6.54 -9.97
CA GLN A 27 -8.91 7.37 -9.15
C GLN A 27 -10.19 6.75 -8.56
N ASN A 28 -10.59 5.52 -8.92
CA ASN A 28 -11.96 5.03 -8.75
C ASN A 28 -12.10 3.91 -7.69
N SER A 29 -11.05 3.62 -6.92
CA SER A 29 -10.99 2.44 -6.03
C SER A 29 -10.95 2.77 -4.55
N CYS A 30 -11.62 3.85 -4.11
CA CYS A 30 -11.65 4.23 -2.69
C CYS A 30 -12.19 3.11 -1.78
N LYS A 31 -13.15 2.29 -2.25
CA LYS A 31 -13.73 1.17 -1.49
C LYS A 31 -12.87 -0.09 -1.42
N LEU A 32 -12.12 -0.41 -2.48
CA LEU A 32 -11.19 -1.56 -2.48
C LEU A 32 -9.94 -1.24 -1.65
N ARG A 33 -9.53 0.03 -1.65
CA ARG A 33 -8.38 0.52 -0.91
C ARG A 33 -8.51 0.33 0.60
N ASP A 34 -9.70 0.55 1.18
CA ASP A 34 -9.93 0.39 2.62
C ASP A 34 -9.79 -1.06 3.09
N GLN A 35 -10.26 -2.04 2.30
CA GLN A 35 -10.15 -3.46 2.67
C GLN A 35 -8.69 -3.91 2.69
N PHE A 36 -7.93 -3.61 1.63
CA PHE A 36 -6.50 -3.97 1.58
C PHE A 36 -5.66 -3.19 2.59
N VAL A 37 -6.07 -1.98 2.95
CA VAL A 37 -5.40 -1.20 4.00
C VAL A 37 -5.70 -1.73 5.40
N ARG A 38 -6.81 -2.45 5.58
CA ARG A 38 -7.11 -3.17 6.83
C ARG A 38 -6.44 -4.53 6.91
N GLU A 39 -6.36 -5.25 5.79
CA GLU A 39 -5.79 -6.62 5.73
C GLU A 39 -4.27 -6.65 5.56
N GLY A 40 -3.65 -5.55 5.09
CA GLY A 40 -2.21 -5.50 4.83
C GLY A 40 -1.35 -5.39 6.09
N ASP A 41 -0.36 -6.28 6.19
CA ASP A 41 0.65 -6.24 7.28
C ASP A 41 1.55 -4.99 7.22
N GLY A 42 1.72 -4.42 6.02
CA GLY A 42 2.56 -3.25 5.79
C GLY A 42 2.21 -2.51 4.50
N PHE A 43 2.64 -1.25 4.41
CA PHE A 43 2.36 -0.38 3.26
C PHE A 43 3.63 0.31 2.79
N ILE A 44 3.80 0.38 1.48
CA ILE A 44 4.84 1.19 0.83
C ILE A 44 4.14 2.36 0.14
N VAL A 45 4.56 3.59 0.44
CA VAL A 45 4.05 4.79 -0.22
C VAL A 45 5.17 5.41 -1.05
N VAL A 46 4.96 5.48 -2.36
CA VAL A 46 5.96 5.94 -3.34
C VAL A 46 5.56 7.32 -3.86
N TYR A 47 6.55 8.20 -4.06
CA TYR A 47 6.38 9.51 -4.70
C TYR A 47 7.51 9.77 -5.69
N SER A 48 7.34 10.75 -6.57
CA SER A 48 8.35 11.17 -7.54
C SER A 48 9.20 12.31 -6.96
N THR A 49 10.52 12.18 -7.03
CA THR A 49 11.45 13.27 -6.66
C THR A 49 11.44 14.42 -7.67
N ALA A 50 10.98 14.18 -8.90
CA ALA A 50 10.85 15.19 -9.95
C ALA A 50 9.56 16.01 -9.84
N ASP A 51 8.57 15.56 -9.05
CA ASP A 51 7.29 16.23 -8.87
C ASP A 51 6.90 16.33 -7.39
N ARG A 52 7.07 17.52 -6.82
CA ARG A 52 6.78 17.81 -5.42
C ARG A 52 5.29 17.71 -5.06
N SER A 53 4.39 17.81 -6.04
CA SER A 53 2.95 17.62 -5.79
C SER A 53 2.64 16.18 -5.35
N THR A 54 3.39 15.20 -5.86
CA THR A 54 3.26 13.79 -5.47
C THR A 54 3.66 13.56 -4.02
N PHE A 55 4.65 14.32 -3.52
CA PHE A 55 5.06 14.30 -2.12
C PHE A 55 3.95 14.86 -1.21
N ALA A 56 3.32 15.98 -1.58
CA ALA A 56 2.23 16.57 -0.79
C ALA A 56 1.06 15.60 -0.60
N ASN A 57 0.78 14.76 -1.61
CA ASN A 57 -0.26 13.74 -1.55
C ASN A 57 0.05 12.58 -0.57
N LEU A 58 1.31 12.37 -0.16
CA LEU A 58 1.69 11.32 0.79
C LEU A 58 0.95 11.45 2.13
N HIS A 59 0.74 12.69 2.59
CA HIS A 59 0.07 12.94 3.86
C HIS A 59 -1.35 12.37 3.87
N ARG A 60 -2.08 12.51 2.76
CA ARG A 60 -3.45 11.97 2.63
C ARG A 60 -3.47 10.45 2.74
N TYR A 61 -2.49 9.77 2.15
CA TYR A 61 -2.38 8.31 2.20
C TYR A 61 -1.97 7.82 3.59
N ARG A 62 -1.05 8.52 4.26
CA ARG A 62 -0.69 8.24 5.65
C ARG A 62 -1.90 8.33 6.57
N ASP A 63 -2.67 9.40 6.46
CA ASP A 63 -3.79 9.66 7.37
C ASP A 63 -4.93 8.64 7.15
N MET A 64 -5.19 8.27 5.90
CA MET A 64 -6.11 7.18 5.56
C MET A 64 -5.68 5.84 6.19
N MET A 65 -4.38 5.49 6.13
CA MET A 65 -3.84 4.26 6.75
C MET A 65 -3.86 4.27 8.29
N LYS A 66 -3.87 5.45 8.91
CA LYS A 66 -4.02 5.56 10.37
C LYS A 66 -5.47 5.33 10.76
N LEU A 67 -6.39 6.05 10.11
CA LEU A 67 -7.82 5.96 10.37
C LEU A 67 -8.36 4.53 10.24
N SER A 68 -7.91 3.80 9.22
CA SER A 68 -8.30 2.41 8.99
C SER A 68 -7.87 1.45 10.10
N ARG A 69 -6.77 1.74 10.82
CA ARG A 69 -6.28 0.93 11.95
C ARG A 69 -6.93 1.31 13.28
N ASP A 70 -7.27 2.58 13.48
CA ASP A 70 -7.90 3.08 14.71
C ASP A 70 -9.39 2.71 14.83
N THR A 71 -10.02 2.19 13.77
CA THR A 71 -11.44 1.79 13.77
C THR A 71 -11.63 0.32 14.18
N ASN A 72 -10.84 -0.17 15.15
CA ASN A 72 -10.90 -1.54 15.68
C ASN A 72 -10.89 -1.54 17.21
#